data_AF-A0A8T6VD82-F1
#
_entry.id   AF-A0A8T6VD82-F1
#
_cell.length_a   1.000
_cell.length_b   1.000
_cell.length_c   1.000
_cell.angle_alpha   90.00
_cell.angle_beta   90.00
_cell.angle_gamma   90.00
#
_symmetry.space_group_name_H-M   'P 1'
#
loop_
_entity.id
_entity.type
_entity.pdbx_description
1 polymer ?
#
loop_
_entity_poly.entity_id
_entity_poly.type
_entity_poly.pdbx_seq_one_letter_code
_entity_poly.pdbx_strand_id
1 'polypeptide(L)'
;MPRNRPKLEKAPKEAEAIATRVLTDSYLSAIKRMLEKDHAIDCLLLLHLNRGKWKEAKSYMQQLGLTLSDGTFRSRMIEIEHNGLAESHPIDPLKKYYTITEKGEKLVQLLINLFKNL
;
A
#
# COMPACT_ATOMS: atom_id res chain seq x y z
N MET A 1 -28.83 30.53 -20.85
CA MET A 1 -29.16 29.10 -21.00
C MET A 1 -29.06 28.42 -19.65
N PRO A 2 -30.11 27.74 -19.14
CA PRO A 2 -30.00 26.97 -17.92
C PRO A 2 -29.07 25.77 -18.18
N ARG A 3 -27.97 25.69 -17.42
CA ARG A 3 -27.08 24.52 -17.47
C ARG A 3 -27.84 23.35 -16.88
N ASN A 4 -28.23 22.39 -17.71
CA ASN A 4 -28.79 21.13 -17.29
C ASN A 4 -27.70 20.39 -16.48
N ARG A 5 -27.70 20.53 -15.16
CA ARG A 5 -26.71 19.89 -14.30
C ARG A 5 -27.13 18.42 -14.17
N PRO A 6 -26.28 17.44 -14.52
CA PRO A 6 -26.64 16.04 -14.36
C PRO A 6 -27.07 15.78 -12.92
N LYS A 7 -28.20 15.08 -12.72
CA LYS A 7 -28.57 14.59 -11.39
C LYS A 7 -27.54 13.52 -11.02
N LEU A 8 -26.80 13.77 -9.95
CA LEU A 8 -25.90 12.77 -9.38
C LEU A 8 -26.76 11.70 -8.71
N GLU A 9 -26.78 10.50 -9.27
CA GLU A 9 -27.36 9.34 -8.62
C GLU A 9 -26.46 8.90 -7.46
N LYS A 10 -27.07 8.59 -6.32
CA LYS A 10 -26.34 8.07 -5.16
C LYS A 10 -25.86 6.65 -5.47
N ALA A 11 -24.69 6.30 -4.91
CA ALA A 11 -24.20 4.93 -4.97
C ALA A 11 -25.20 3.95 -4.33
N PRO A 12 -25.17 2.66 -4.69
CA PRO A 12 -25.93 1.63 -3.99
C PRO A 12 -25.66 1.66 -2.48
N LYS A 13 -26.69 1.40 -1.65
CA LYS A 13 -26.60 1.49 -0.18
C LYS A 13 -25.45 0.68 0.42
N GLU A 14 -25.14 -0.48 -0.16
CA GLU A 14 -24.04 -1.34 0.27
C GLU A 14 -22.67 -0.69 0.03
N ALA A 15 -22.47 -0.11 -1.15
CA ALA A 15 -21.23 0.60 -1.50
C ALA A 15 -21.03 1.82 -0.58
N GLU A 16 -22.10 2.56 -0.29
CA GLU A 16 -22.08 3.66 0.67
C GLU A 16 -21.67 3.18 2.07
N ALA A 17 -22.26 2.07 2.56
CA ALA A 17 -21.92 1.51 3.88
C ALA A 17 -20.45 1.07 3.98
N ILE A 18 -19.92 0.42 2.95
CA ILE A 18 -18.50 0.02 2.88
C ILE A 18 -17.61 1.27 2.87
N ALA A 19 -17.92 2.26 2.05
CA ALA A 19 -17.17 3.50 1.97
C ALA A 19 -17.17 4.24 3.32
N THR A 20 -18.32 4.35 3.98
CA THR A 20 -18.41 4.92 5.33
C THR A 20 -17.52 4.17 6.30
N ARG A 21 -17.54 2.84 6.29
CA ARG A 21 -16.69 2.04 7.19
C ARG A 21 -15.20 2.27 6.94
N VAL A 22 -14.75 2.36 5.68
CA VAL A 22 -13.35 2.69 5.34
C VAL A 22 -12.95 4.07 5.89
N LEU A 23 -13.89 5.01 5.92
CA LEU A 23 -13.64 6.37 6.40
C LEU A 23 -13.65 6.48 7.94
N THR A 24 -14.43 5.64 8.64
CA THR A 24 -14.67 5.79 10.08
C THR A 24 -14.00 4.74 10.96
N ASP A 25 -13.79 3.52 10.46
CA ASP A 25 -13.08 2.47 11.19
C ASP A 25 -11.60 2.84 11.32
N SER A 26 -11.07 2.86 12.54
CA SER A 26 -9.70 3.33 12.80
C SER A 26 -8.64 2.49 12.08
N TYR A 27 -8.87 1.18 11.98
CA TYR A 27 -7.96 0.25 11.33
C TYR A 27 -8.00 0.41 9.80
N LEU A 28 -9.18 0.44 9.19
CA LEU A 28 -9.31 0.66 7.74
C LEU A 28 -8.86 2.07 7.33
N SER A 29 -9.13 3.08 8.15
CA SER A 29 -8.66 4.46 7.92
C SER A 29 -7.13 4.54 7.95
N ALA A 30 -6.48 3.78 8.83
CA ALA A 30 -5.02 3.71 8.89
C ALA A 30 -4.43 3.06 7.62
N ILE A 31 -4.98 1.92 7.16
CA ILE A 31 -4.55 1.30 5.90
C ILE A 31 -4.78 2.26 4.73
N LYS A 32 -5.97 2.89 4.63
CA LYS A 32 -6.28 3.85 3.57
C LYS A 32 -5.23 4.96 3.51
N ARG A 33 -4.96 5.63 4.63
CA ARG A 33 -3.97 6.72 4.69
C ARG A 33 -2.57 6.25 4.34
N MET A 34 -2.21 5.02 4.69
CA MET A 34 -0.93 4.44 4.29
C MET A 34 -0.89 4.26 2.75
N LEU A 35 -1.93 3.66 2.16
CA LEU A 35 -2.02 3.41 0.71
C LEU A 35 -2.04 4.68 -0.13
N GLU A 36 -2.57 5.79 0.40
CA GLU A 36 -2.61 7.10 -0.27
C GLU A 36 -1.25 7.79 -0.36
N LYS A 37 -0.23 7.34 0.39
CA LYS A 37 1.10 7.94 0.38
C LYS A 37 1.95 7.39 -0.76
N ASP A 38 2.78 8.26 -1.33
CA ASP A 38 3.72 7.91 -2.39
C ASP A 38 4.54 6.67 -2.04
N HIS A 39 4.72 5.80 -3.03
CA HIS A 39 5.47 4.55 -2.92
C HIS A 39 4.95 3.51 -1.90
N ALA A 40 3.77 3.70 -1.30
CA ALA A 40 3.20 2.70 -0.39
C ALA A 40 2.87 1.40 -1.12
N ILE A 41 2.18 1.51 -2.28
CA ILE A 41 1.86 0.36 -3.13
C ILE A 41 3.15 -0.27 -3.69
N ASP A 42 4.11 0.54 -4.14
CA ASP A 42 5.41 0.05 -4.61
C ASP A 42 6.11 -0.79 -3.54
N CYS A 43 6.14 -0.33 -2.29
CA CYS A 43 6.78 -1.06 -1.19
C CYS A 43 6.03 -2.36 -0.87
N LEU A 44 4.70 -2.37 -0.92
CA LEU A 44 3.92 -3.59 -0.77
C LEU A 44 4.20 -4.61 -1.88
N LEU A 45 4.30 -4.16 -3.13
CA LEU A 45 4.67 -5.01 -4.28
C LEU A 45 6.11 -5.53 -4.15
N LEU A 46 7.05 -4.68 -3.71
CA LEU A 46 8.42 -5.08 -3.43
C LEU A 46 8.48 -6.20 -2.38
N LEU A 47 7.68 -6.12 -1.30
CA LEU A 47 7.61 -7.18 -0.31
C LEU A 47 7.05 -8.48 -0.88
N HIS A 48 5.98 -8.40 -1.67
CA HIS A 48 5.41 -9.55 -2.37
C HIS A 48 6.41 -10.23 -3.32
N LEU A 49 7.30 -9.43 -3.94
CA LEU A 49 8.39 -9.91 -4.80
C LEU A 49 9.64 -10.34 -4.01
N ASN A 50 9.55 -10.49 -2.68
CA ASN A 50 10.67 -10.83 -1.79
C ASN A 50 11.86 -9.84 -1.87
N ARG A 51 11.58 -8.54 -2.06
CA ARG A 51 12.57 -7.45 -2.13
C ARG A 51 12.54 -6.55 -0.89
N GLY A 52 12.40 -7.14 0.30
CA GLY A 52 12.32 -6.41 1.57
C GLY A 52 13.64 -5.87 2.12
N LYS A 53 14.78 -6.13 1.45
CA LYS A 53 16.07 -5.50 1.75
C LYS A 53 16.24 -4.23 0.91
N TRP A 54 16.70 -3.14 1.53
CA TRP A 54 16.92 -1.86 0.83
C TRP A 54 17.75 -2.01 -0.46
N LYS A 55 18.87 -2.74 -0.40
CA LYS A 55 19.76 -2.91 -1.56
C LYS A 55 19.07 -3.61 -2.74
N GLU A 56 18.19 -4.57 -2.45
CA GLU A 56 17.43 -5.32 -3.45
C GLU A 56 16.29 -4.48 -4.03
N ALA A 57 15.52 -3.81 -3.17
CA ALA A 57 14.48 -2.87 -3.58
C ALA A 57 15.04 -1.77 -4.49
N LYS A 58 16.14 -1.12 -4.05
CA LYS A 58 16.83 -0.09 -4.83
C LYS A 58 17.24 -0.61 -6.20
N SER A 59 17.92 -1.76 -6.25
CA SER A 59 18.38 -2.34 -7.52
C SER A 59 17.21 -2.64 -8.46
N TYR A 60 16.11 -3.19 -7.93
CA TYR A 60 14.94 -3.53 -8.73
C TYR A 60 14.24 -2.28 -9.28
N MET A 61 14.03 -1.26 -8.44
CA MET A 61 13.44 0.00 -8.88
C MET A 61 14.30 0.67 -9.96
N GLN A 62 15.62 0.69 -9.80
CA GLN A 62 16.56 1.23 -10.79
C GLN A 62 16.52 0.46 -12.11
N GLN A 63 16.40 -0.87 -12.09
CA GLN A 63 16.24 -1.68 -13.30
C GLN A 63 14.97 -1.34 -14.08
N LEU A 64 13.92 -0.90 -13.39
CA LEU A 64 12.66 -0.45 -14.01
C LEU A 64 12.69 1.04 -14.41
N GLY A 65 13.81 1.75 -14.21
CA GLY A 65 13.90 3.18 -14.45
C GLY A 65 13.13 4.04 -13.42
N LEU A 66 12.76 3.45 -12.28
CA LEU A 66 12.00 4.10 -11.21
C LEU A 66 12.95 4.59 -10.09
N THR A 67 12.49 5.60 -9.35
CA THR A 67 13.22 6.14 -8.21
C THR A 67 12.52 5.79 -6.91
N LEU A 68 13.28 5.31 -5.94
CA LEU A 68 12.86 5.14 -4.55
C LEU A 68 14.05 5.53 -3.68
N SER A 69 13.86 6.41 -2.69
CA SER A 69 14.93 6.81 -1.76
C SER A 69 14.98 5.89 -0.54
N ASP A 70 16.14 5.78 0.13
CA ASP A 70 16.27 4.97 1.36
C ASP A 70 15.33 5.49 2.45
N GLY A 71 15.26 6.82 2.63
CA GLY A 71 14.38 7.46 3.62
C GLY A 71 12.90 7.16 3.36
N THR A 72 12.47 7.22 2.09
CA THR A 72 11.11 6.87 1.70
C THR A 72 10.84 5.39 1.94
N PHE A 73 11.70 4.49 1.46
CA PHE A 73 11.58 3.05 1.65
C PHE A 73 11.43 2.70 3.13
N ARG A 74 12.33 3.19 4.00
CA ARG A 74 12.27 2.91 5.44
C ARG A 74 10.98 3.44 6.06
N SER A 75 10.58 4.67 5.70
CA SER A 75 9.35 5.27 6.22
C SER A 75 8.11 4.48 5.80
N ARG A 76 8.07 3.95 4.57
CA ARG A 76 7.00 3.06 4.11
C ARG A 76 7.01 1.73 4.85
N MET A 77 8.17 1.09 4.97
CA MET A 77 8.29 -0.22 5.63
C MET A 77 7.89 -0.17 7.11
N ILE A 78 8.27 0.89 7.83
CA ILE A 78 7.84 1.10 9.23
C ILE A 78 6.32 1.23 9.32
N GLU A 79 5.69 1.97 8.39
CA GLU A 79 4.24 2.15 8.41
C GLU A 79 3.49 0.87 8.02
N ILE A 80 3.99 0.11 7.05
CA ILE A 80 3.45 -1.20 6.65
C ILE A 80 3.57 -2.19 7.82
N GLU A 81 4.72 -2.22 8.51
CA GLU A 81 4.95 -3.02 9.72
C GLU A 81 4.00 -2.61 10.85
N HIS A 82 3.85 -1.31 11.10
CA HIS A 82 2.94 -0.79 12.13
C HIS A 82 1.48 -1.18 11.89
N ASN A 83 1.06 -1.31 10.62
CA ASN A 83 -0.28 -1.78 10.25
C ASN A 83 -0.42 -3.32 10.26
N GLY A 84 0.63 -4.06 10.63
CA GLY A 84 0.64 -5.53 10.66
C GLY A 84 0.65 -6.18 9.28
N LEU A 85 1.07 -5.45 8.24
CA LEU A 85 1.13 -5.93 6.86
C LEU A 85 2.53 -6.43 6.48
N ALA A 86 3.54 -6.11 7.30
CA ALA A 86 4.89 -6.62 7.19
C ALA A 86 5.48 -6.89 8.58
N GLU A 87 6.58 -7.64 8.61
CA GLU A 87 7.39 -7.90 9.79
C GLU A 87 8.84 -7.61 9.46
N SER A 88 9.61 -7.11 10.44
CA SER A 88 11.03 -6.92 10.27
C SER A 88 11.88 -7.94 11.00
N HIS A 89 13.01 -8.27 10.36
CA HIS A 89 13.96 -9.28 10.81
C HIS A 89 15.35 -8.64 10.90
N PRO A 90 16.00 -8.68 12.08
CA PRO A 90 17.34 -8.14 12.23
C PRO A 90 18.35 -8.99 11.45
N ILE A 91 19.24 -8.30 10.73
CA ILE A 91 20.44 -8.88 10.10
C ILE A 91 21.64 -8.65 11.02
N ASP A 92 21.76 -7.40 11.50
CA ASP A 92 22.75 -6.94 12.47
C ASP A 92 22.11 -5.79 13.29
N PRO A 93 22.77 -5.25 14.34
CA PRO A 93 22.17 -4.19 15.18
C PRO A 93 21.69 -2.94 14.43
N LEU A 94 22.20 -2.69 13.22
CA LEU A 94 21.91 -1.53 12.40
C LEU A 94 21.11 -1.86 11.12
N LYS A 95 20.98 -3.14 10.79
CA LYS A 95 20.34 -3.60 9.54
C LYS A 95 19.20 -4.55 9.82
N LYS A 96 18.09 -4.32 9.15
CA LYS A 96 16.95 -5.23 9.11
C LYS A 96 16.45 -5.42 7.68
N TYR A 97 15.77 -6.53 7.43
CA TYR A 97 14.96 -6.74 6.24
C TYR A 97 13.50 -6.93 6.62
N TYR A 98 12.61 -6.73 5.67
CA TYR A 98 11.17 -6.88 5.89
C TYR A 98 10.62 -8.07 5.10
N THR A 99 9.60 -8.73 5.63
CA THR A 99 8.81 -9.76 4.94
C THR A 99 7.34 -9.39 5.03
N ILE A 100 6.57 -9.77 4.00
CA ILE A 100 5.12 -9.56 4.02
C ILE A 100 4.45 -10.54 4.99
N THR A 101 3.40 -10.11 5.70
CA THR A 101 2.57 -11.01 6.50
C THR A 101 1.48 -11.65 5.65
N GLU A 102 0.77 -12.67 6.16
CA GLU A 102 -0.40 -13.24 5.47
C GLU A 102 -1.47 -12.17 5.17
N LYS A 103 -1.64 -11.21 6.08
CA LYS A 103 -2.56 -10.09 5.92
C LYS A 103 -2.08 -9.12 4.84
N GLY A 104 -0.78 -8.80 4.83
CA GLY A 104 -0.16 -8.02 3.77
C GLY A 104 -0.33 -8.67 2.40
N GLU A 105 -0.11 -9.98 2.32
CA GLU A 105 -0.24 -10.76 1.09
C GLU A 105 -1.66 -10.70 0.55
N LYS A 106 -2.68 -10.88 1.40
CA LYS A 106 -4.10 -10.71 1.03
C LYS A 106 -4.37 -9.31 0.45
N LEU A 107 -3.84 -8.26 1.06
CA LEU A 107 -4.01 -6.89 0.56
C LEU A 107 -3.32 -6.70 -0.81
N VAL A 108 -2.09 -7.20 -0.96
CA VAL A 108 -1.35 -7.08 -2.23
C VAL A 108 -2.04 -7.83 -3.35
N GLN A 109 -2.58 -9.03 -3.09
CA GLN A 109 -3.35 -9.76 -4.09
C GLN A 109 -4.60 -8.99 -4.54
N LEU A 110 -5.29 -8.29 -3.63
CA LEU A 110 -6.40 -7.40 -3.99
C LEU A 110 -5.94 -6.24 -4.87
N LEU A 111 -4.80 -5.61 -4.57
CA LEU A 111 -4.23 -4.54 -5.39
C LEU A 111 -3.80 -5.04 -6.78
N ILE A 112 -3.12 -6.19 -6.86
CA ILE A 112 -2.74 -6.81 -8.13
C ILE A 112 -3.99 -7.12 -8.96
N ASN A 113 -5.02 -7.69 -8.34
CA ASN A 113 -6.29 -7.98 -9.01
C ASN A 113 -6.99 -6.69 -9.46
N LEU A 114 -6.94 -5.61 -8.68
CA LEU A 114 -7.43 -4.30 -9.12
C LEU A 114 -6.72 -3.86 -10.40
N PHE A 115 -5.39 -3.78 -10.40
CA PHE A 115 -4.62 -3.32 -11.57
C PHE A 115 -4.72 -4.25 -12.79
N LYS A 116 -4.93 -5.55 -12.58
CA LYS A 116 -5.16 -6.51 -13.66
C LYS A 116 -6.48 -6.28 -14.41
N ASN A 117 -7.47 -5.67 -13.73
CA ASN A 117 -8.82 -5.46 -14.27
C ASN A 117 -9.10 -3.98 -14.61
N LEU A 118 -8.08 -3.11 -14.60
CA LEU A 118 -8.17 -1.76 -15.17
C LEU A 118 -7.97 -1.80 -16.69
#